data_AF-A0A0D0ACL3-F1
#
_entry.id   AF-A0A0D0ACL3-F1
#
_cell.length_a   1.000
_cell.length_b   1.000
_cell.length_c   1.000
_cell.angle_alpha   90.00
_cell.angle_beta   90.00
_cell.angle_gamma   90.00
#
_symmetry.space_group_name_H-M   'P 1'
#
loop_
_entity.id
_entity.type
_entity.pdbx_description
1 polymer ?
#
loop_
_entity_poly.entity_id
_entity_poly.type
_entity_poly.pdbx_seq_one_letter_code
_entity_poly.pdbx_strand_id
1 'polypeptide(L)'
;MGSSMPPRLRHAALRAAHSFREVLASIDIVNGGDVVFTMFSTAILTAVCPQPGAIPTDLDRSFHRERDLCYLELIFALARNSVWHPHLYCHIDRAIGMIAVCRESDWAHVFYLVGIFLRMTFEEVYVTSLSSITEQQWWDMMRRAWFMVRYSDVIGSAHNVEFLPVLVEGTKKYMHIALKFELERLISDVDDLIRWVESRDLLEHRERVVDAMKELRVVAKDMLAKFSR
;
A
#
# COMPACT_ATOMS: atom_id res chain seq x y z
N MET A 1 -11.42 6.47 -19.58
CA MET A 1 -11.25 5.19 -20.31
C MET A 1 -12.54 4.39 -20.17
N GLY A 2 -13.09 3.87 -21.27
CA GLY A 2 -14.33 3.07 -21.22
C GLY A 2 -14.06 1.58 -21.00
N SER A 3 -14.99 0.89 -20.33
CA SER A 3 -14.96 -0.57 -20.14
C SER A 3 -15.04 -1.36 -21.45
N SER A 4 -15.50 -0.73 -22.54
CA SER A 4 -15.57 -1.28 -23.88
C SER A 4 -14.21 -1.41 -24.58
N MET A 5 -13.14 -0.82 -24.03
CA MET A 5 -11.82 -0.93 -24.64
C MET A 5 -11.19 -2.33 -24.46
N PRO A 6 -10.46 -2.83 -25.47
CA PRO A 6 -9.67 -4.05 -25.37
C PRO A 6 -8.76 -4.08 -24.12
N PRO A 7 -8.57 -5.24 -23.46
CA PRO A 7 -7.76 -5.36 -22.24
C PRO A 7 -6.34 -4.80 -22.39
N ARG A 8 -5.71 -5.02 -23.55
CA ARG A 8 -4.35 -4.52 -23.83
C ARG A 8 -4.29 -2.99 -23.84
N LEU A 9 -5.31 -2.32 -24.39
CA LEU A 9 -5.37 -0.86 -24.43
C LEU A 9 -5.63 -0.28 -23.04
N ARG A 10 -6.50 -0.92 -22.25
CA ARG A 10 -6.71 -0.55 -20.83
C ARG A 10 -5.43 -0.70 -20.02
N HIS A 11 -4.71 -1.82 -20.18
CA HIS A 11 -3.43 -2.05 -19.51
C HIS A 11 -2.35 -1.06 -19.93
N ALA A 12 -2.24 -0.74 -21.22
CA ALA A 12 -1.29 0.26 -21.72
C ALA A 12 -1.57 1.65 -21.13
N ALA A 13 -2.83 2.04 -21.06
CA ALA A 13 -3.23 3.31 -20.48
C ALA A 13 -3.01 3.37 -18.95
N LEU A 14 -3.25 2.25 -18.23
CA LEU A 14 -2.87 2.13 -16.83
C LEU A 14 -1.35 2.27 -16.62
N ARG A 15 -0.53 1.62 -17.46
CA ARG A 15 0.93 1.76 -17.40
C ARG A 15 1.40 3.18 -17.70
N ALA A 16 0.74 3.87 -18.62
CA ALA A 16 1.02 5.28 -18.88
C ALA A 16 0.73 6.11 -17.63
N ALA A 17 -0.46 5.99 -17.02
CA ALA A 17 -0.79 6.67 -15.77
C ALA A 17 0.20 6.34 -14.64
N HIS A 18 0.55 5.07 -14.47
CA HIS A 18 1.55 4.62 -13.50
C HIS A 18 2.93 5.25 -13.72
N SER A 19 3.34 5.47 -14.98
CA SER A 19 4.63 6.11 -15.30
C SER A 19 4.67 7.58 -14.90
N PHE A 20 3.51 8.25 -14.81
CA PHE A 20 3.37 9.63 -14.36
C PHE A 20 2.91 9.76 -12.90
N ARG A 21 2.86 8.66 -12.13
CA ARG A 21 2.26 8.63 -10.79
C ARG A 21 2.79 9.69 -9.83
N GLU A 22 4.09 10.01 -9.87
CA GLU A 22 4.68 11.01 -8.98
C GLU A 22 4.21 12.42 -9.31
N VAL A 23 4.14 12.74 -10.61
CA VAL A 23 3.61 14.02 -11.11
C VAL A 23 2.12 14.14 -10.77
N LEU A 24 1.35 13.06 -10.92
CA LEU A 24 -0.07 13.05 -10.58
C LEU A 24 -0.28 13.23 -9.07
N ALA A 25 0.54 12.58 -8.24
CA ALA A 25 0.48 12.71 -6.78
C ALA A 25 0.88 14.10 -6.29
N SER A 26 1.66 14.87 -7.05
CA SER A 26 2.03 16.25 -6.70
C SER A 26 1.04 17.33 -7.17
N ILE A 27 -0.07 16.95 -7.82
CA ILE A 27 -1.09 17.92 -8.25
C ILE A 27 -1.91 18.35 -7.04
N ASP A 28 -1.87 19.65 -6.72
CA ASP A 28 -2.72 20.26 -5.71
C ASP A 28 -4.03 20.81 -6.30
N ILE A 29 -4.96 21.26 -5.43
CA ILE A 29 -6.30 21.72 -5.82
C ILE A 29 -6.19 22.86 -6.84
N VAL A 30 -6.57 22.57 -8.07
CA VAL A 30 -6.86 23.56 -9.12
C VAL A 30 -8.37 23.77 -9.16
N ASN A 31 -8.84 24.99 -9.41
CA ASN A 31 -10.28 25.24 -9.65
C ASN A 31 -10.82 24.27 -10.72
N GLY A 32 -11.80 23.44 -10.34
CA GLY A 32 -12.37 22.39 -11.21
C GLY A 32 -11.65 21.03 -11.18
N GLY A 33 -10.62 20.86 -10.36
CA GLY A 33 -9.84 19.63 -10.23
C GLY A 33 -10.62 18.44 -9.67
N ASP A 34 -11.61 18.69 -8.81
CA ASP A 34 -12.42 17.66 -8.13
C ASP A 34 -13.15 16.71 -9.10
N VAL A 35 -13.74 17.28 -10.16
CA VAL A 35 -14.39 16.49 -11.22
C VAL A 35 -13.36 15.68 -12.01
N VAL A 36 -12.21 16.28 -12.30
CA VAL A 36 -11.14 15.62 -13.06
C VAL A 36 -10.54 14.45 -12.28
N PHE A 37 -10.27 14.63 -10.98
CA PHE A 37 -9.76 13.58 -10.11
C PHE A 37 -10.77 12.44 -9.95
N THR A 38 -12.06 12.76 -9.77
CA THR A 38 -13.12 11.75 -9.71
C THR A 38 -13.22 10.95 -11.01
N MET A 39 -13.22 11.63 -12.16
CA MET A 39 -13.27 10.97 -13.47
C MET A 39 -12.03 10.12 -13.73
N PHE A 40 -10.85 10.61 -13.33
CA PHE A 40 -9.58 9.90 -13.51
C PHE A 40 -9.51 8.66 -12.63
N SER A 41 -9.82 8.80 -11.34
CA SER A 41 -9.96 7.69 -10.38
C SER A 41 -10.90 6.61 -10.92
N THR A 42 -12.11 7.00 -11.32
CA THR A 42 -13.10 6.08 -11.91
C THR A 42 -12.58 5.41 -13.18
N ALA A 43 -11.82 6.13 -14.01
CA ALA A 43 -11.21 5.57 -15.22
C ALA A 43 -10.10 4.55 -14.90
N ILE A 44 -9.28 4.78 -13.87
CA ILE A 44 -8.29 3.81 -13.38
C ILE A 44 -9.01 2.55 -12.92
N LEU A 45 -10.04 2.69 -12.09
CA LEU A 45 -10.80 1.55 -11.59
C LEU A 45 -11.44 0.77 -12.75
N THR A 46 -12.03 1.46 -13.72
CA THR A 46 -12.61 0.84 -14.93
C THR A 46 -11.57 0.09 -15.77
N ALA A 47 -10.31 0.54 -15.78
CA ALA A 47 -9.25 -0.13 -16.52
C ALA A 47 -8.96 -1.54 -15.98
N VAL A 48 -9.07 -1.71 -14.66
CA VAL A 48 -8.77 -2.97 -13.93
C VAL A 48 -10.00 -3.78 -13.53
N CYS A 49 -11.18 -3.14 -13.51
CA CYS A 49 -12.50 -3.69 -13.19
C CYS A 49 -13.50 -3.23 -14.28
N PRO A 50 -13.54 -3.86 -15.46
CA PRO A 50 -14.57 -3.51 -16.44
C PRO A 50 -15.96 -3.86 -15.89
N GLN A 51 -16.94 -2.97 -16.14
CA GLN A 51 -18.31 -3.07 -15.63
C GLN A 51 -18.97 -4.43 -15.91
N PRO A 52 -19.86 -4.93 -15.03
CA PRO A 52 -20.64 -6.14 -15.26
C PRO A 52 -21.54 -5.94 -16.49
N GLY A 53 -21.17 -6.54 -17.62
CA GLY A 53 -21.89 -6.39 -18.90
C GLY A 53 -20.98 -6.27 -20.12
N ALA A 54 -19.71 -5.91 -19.94
CA ALA A 54 -18.69 -6.14 -20.96
C ALA A 54 -18.48 -7.66 -21.09
N ILE A 55 -18.35 -8.18 -22.33
CA ILE A 55 -18.04 -9.58 -22.60
C ILE A 55 -16.77 -9.92 -21.81
N PRO A 56 -16.84 -10.68 -20.72
CA PRO A 56 -15.66 -10.95 -19.91
C PRO A 56 -14.77 -11.88 -20.70
N THR A 57 -13.55 -11.45 -21.00
CA THR A 57 -12.49 -12.45 -21.12
C THR A 57 -12.10 -12.82 -19.69
N ASP A 58 -11.86 -14.11 -19.42
CA ASP A 58 -11.59 -14.65 -18.08
C ASP A 58 -10.43 -13.93 -17.34
N LEU A 59 -9.56 -13.27 -18.12
CA LEU A 59 -8.42 -12.45 -17.69
C LEU A 59 -8.80 -11.07 -17.10
N ASP A 60 -10.01 -10.57 -17.37
CA ASP A 60 -10.44 -9.22 -16.96
C ASP A 60 -11.03 -9.18 -15.55
N ARG A 61 -11.57 -10.30 -15.06
CA ARG A 61 -12.14 -10.40 -13.71
C ARG A 61 -11.17 -11.01 -12.70
N SER A 62 -10.15 -11.72 -13.17
CA SER A 62 -9.17 -12.40 -12.34
C SER A 62 -8.00 -11.50 -11.96
N PHE A 63 -7.37 -11.81 -10.83
CA PHE A 63 -6.12 -11.18 -10.39
C PHE A 63 -5.04 -11.40 -11.45
N HIS A 64 -4.44 -10.31 -11.92
CA HIS A 64 -3.34 -10.32 -12.88
C HIS A 64 -2.15 -9.60 -12.27
N ARG A 65 -1.16 -10.37 -11.83
CA ARG A 65 0.00 -9.92 -11.05
C ARG A 65 0.60 -8.59 -11.50
N GLU A 66 1.02 -8.46 -12.76
CA GLU A 66 1.66 -7.23 -13.24
C GLU A 66 0.72 -6.02 -13.34
N ARG A 67 -0.49 -6.22 -13.91
CA ARG A 67 -1.52 -5.19 -14.02
C ARG A 67 -1.89 -4.66 -12.64
N ASP A 68 -2.16 -5.56 -11.72
CA ASP A 68 -2.62 -5.21 -10.38
C ASP A 68 -1.49 -4.61 -9.54
N LEU A 69 -0.22 -4.97 -9.80
CA LEU A 69 0.93 -4.27 -9.20
C LEU A 69 0.99 -2.81 -9.68
N CYS A 70 0.96 -2.57 -10.99
CA CYS A 70 0.98 -1.21 -11.55
C CYS A 70 -0.20 -0.36 -11.03
N TYR A 71 -1.37 -0.99 -10.85
CA TYR A 71 -2.53 -0.37 -10.25
C TYR A 71 -2.27 0.02 -8.80
N LEU A 72 -1.80 -0.91 -7.97
CA LEU A 72 -1.55 -0.64 -6.55
C LEU A 72 -0.44 0.40 -6.35
N GLU A 73 0.63 0.35 -7.13
CA GLU A 73 1.69 1.37 -7.11
C GLU A 73 1.15 2.77 -7.43
N LEU A 74 0.26 2.86 -8.43
CA LEU A 74 -0.39 4.12 -8.79
C LEU A 74 -1.29 4.62 -7.65
N ILE A 75 -2.21 3.79 -7.14
CA ILE A 75 -3.13 4.21 -6.07
C ILE A 75 -2.35 4.57 -4.79
N PHE A 76 -1.32 3.80 -4.46
CA PHE A 76 -0.43 4.10 -3.34
C PHE A 76 0.24 5.46 -3.49
N ALA A 77 0.78 5.78 -4.67
CA ALA A 77 1.39 7.08 -4.94
C ALA A 77 0.38 8.22 -4.84
N LEU A 78 -0.81 8.09 -5.43
CA LEU A 78 -1.86 9.10 -5.36
C LEU A 78 -2.31 9.35 -3.90
N ALA A 79 -2.46 8.28 -3.10
CA ALA A 79 -2.82 8.37 -1.68
C ALA A 79 -1.75 9.04 -0.80
N ARG A 80 -0.60 9.45 -1.34
CA ARG A 80 0.35 10.31 -0.60
C ARG A 80 -0.22 11.72 -0.39
N ASN A 81 -1.03 12.19 -1.34
CA ASN A 81 -1.60 13.52 -1.29
C ASN A 81 -3.07 13.42 -0.88
N SER A 82 -3.42 14.06 0.24
CA SER A 82 -4.77 13.98 0.81
C SER A 82 -5.86 14.55 -0.10
N VAL A 83 -5.51 15.41 -1.06
CA VAL A 83 -6.44 15.88 -2.09
C VAL A 83 -7.02 14.72 -2.92
N TRP A 84 -6.28 13.63 -3.09
CA TRP A 84 -6.76 12.45 -3.81
C TRP A 84 -7.71 11.58 -2.98
N HIS A 85 -7.68 11.64 -1.65
CA HIS A 85 -8.38 10.68 -0.80
C HIS A 85 -9.90 10.58 -1.09
N PRO A 86 -10.65 11.70 -1.22
CA PRO A 86 -12.09 11.63 -1.55
C PRO A 86 -12.38 10.87 -2.84
N HIS A 87 -11.46 10.94 -3.80
CA HIS A 87 -11.58 10.29 -5.09
C HIS A 87 -11.13 8.84 -5.06
N LEU A 88 -10.30 8.45 -4.09
CA LEU A 88 -9.74 7.11 -4.00
C LEU A 88 -10.64 6.11 -3.25
N TYR A 89 -11.70 6.57 -2.59
CA TYR A 89 -12.60 5.68 -1.83
C TYR A 89 -13.20 4.54 -2.67
N CYS A 90 -13.49 4.77 -3.95
CA CYS A 90 -14.01 3.73 -4.85
C CYS A 90 -13.03 2.58 -5.12
N HIS A 91 -11.75 2.74 -4.76
CA HIS A 91 -10.72 1.71 -4.92
C HIS A 91 -10.61 0.76 -3.73
N ILE A 92 -11.16 1.14 -2.57
CA ILE A 92 -10.99 0.40 -1.31
C ILE A 92 -11.61 -1.00 -1.40
N ASP A 93 -12.84 -1.13 -1.92
CA ASP A 93 -13.50 -2.43 -2.03
C ASP A 93 -12.72 -3.39 -2.94
N ARG A 94 -12.16 -2.88 -4.04
CA ARG A 94 -11.28 -3.68 -4.92
C ARG A 94 -10.01 -4.10 -4.17
N ALA A 95 -9.38 -3.17 -3.46
CA ALA A 95 -8.16 -3.45 -2.71
C ALA A 95 -8.41 -4.48 -1.59
N ILE A 96 -9.54 -4.42 -0.89
CA ILE A 96 -9.96 -5.43 0.10
C ILE A 96 -10.15 -6.78 -0.59
N GLY A 97 -10.83 -6.82 -1.74
CA GLY A 97 -10.98 -8.05 -2.53
C GLY A 97 -9.65 -8.67 -2.95
N MET A 98 -8.59 -7.87 -3.08
CA MET A 98 -7.24 -8.35 -3.40
C MET A 98 -6.57 -9.09 -2.24
N ILE A 99 -6.93 -8.81 -0.98
CA ILE A 99 -6.32 -9.45 0.20
C ILE A 99 -6.46 -10.97 0.11
N ALA A 100 -7.65 -11.46 -0.28
CA ALA A 100 -7.95 -12.89 -0.33
C ALA A 100 -7.25 -13.64 -1.48
N VAL A 101 -6.84 -12.93 -2.54
CA VAL A 101 -6.24 -13.53 -3.75
C VAL A 101 -4.73 -13.35 -3.82
N CYS A 102 -4.15 -12.44 -3.03
CA CYS A 102 -2.71 -12.27 -2.94
C CYS A 102 -2.08 -13.52 -2.31
N ARG A 103 -1.32 -14.26 -3.11
CA ARG A 103 -0.60 -15.45 -2.65
C ARG A 103 0.62 -15.05 -1.83
N GLU A 104 1.24 -16.04 -1.19
CA GLU A 104 2.53 -15.84 -0.52
C GLU A 104 3.64 -15.37 -1.47
N SER A 105 3.51 -15.47 -2.79
CA SER A 105 4.50 -14.91 -3.74
C SER A 105 4.25 -13.46 -4.14
N ASP A 106 3.13 -12.87 -3.71
CA ASP A 106 2.65 -11.56 -4.15
C ASP A 106 2.87 -10.49 -3.08
N TRP A 107 3.99 -10.62 -2.36
CA TRP A 107 4.24 -9.78 -1.21
C TRP A 107 4.36 -8.28 -1.55
N ALA A 108 4.82 -7.92 -2.77
CA ALA A 108 4.89 -6.52 -3.21
C ALA A 108 3.49 -5.88 -3.23
N HIS A 109 2.48 -6.61 -3.71
CA HIS A 109 1.08 -6.19 -3.67
C HIS A 109 0.64 -5.92 -2.23
N VAL A 110 1.02 -6.79 -1.29
CA VAL A 110 0.67 -6.63 0.12
C VAL A 110 1.27 -5.35 0.70
N PHE A 111 2.52 -5.02 0.37
CA PHE A 111 3.14 -3.76 0.80
C PHE A 111 2.32 -2.54 0.34
N TYR A 112 1.94 -2.49 -0.93
CA TYR A 112 1.14 -1.37 -1.46
C TYR A 112 -0.29 -1.37 -0.92
N LEU A 113 -0.91 -2.54 -0.70
CA LEU A 113 -2.23 -2.64 -0.06
C LEU A 113 -2.23 -2.05 1.34
N VAL A 114 -1.26 -2.44 2.19
CA VAL A 114 -1.08 -1.87 3.53
C VAL A 114 -0.89 -0.37 3.44
N GLY A 115 -0.05 0.07 2.50
CA GLY A 115 0.21 1.48 2.28
C GLY A 115 -1.03 2.30 1.93
N ILE A 116 -1.85 1.79 1.01
CA ILE A 116 -3.13 2.40 0.65
C ILE A 116 -4.02 2.46 1.87
N PHE A 117 -4.25 1.34 2.56
CA PHE A 117 -5.18 1.33 3.68
C PHE A 117 -4.73 2.22 4.83
N LEU A 118 -3.44 2.24 5.17
CA LEU A 118 -2.91 3.10 6.23
C LEU A 118 -3.03 4.58 5.87
N ARG A 119 -2.69 4.99 4.65
CA ARG A 119 -2.83 6.39 4.21
C ARG A 119 -4.29 6.85 4.20
N MET A 120 -5.20 5.94 3.85
CA MET A 120 -6.63 6.20 3.77
C MET A 120 -7.37 6.07 5.12
N THR A 121 -6.73 5.56 6.19
CA THR A 121 -7.34 5.45 7.53
C THR A 121 -7.21 6.71 8.38
N PHE A 122 -6.36 7.67 8.00
CA PHE A 122 -6.11 8.88 8.79
C PHE A 122 -7.20 9.95 8.68
N GLU A 123 -8.18 9.79 7.79
CA GLU A 123 -9.33 10.69 7.73
C GLU A 123 -10.45 10.21 8.64
N GLU A 124 -11.07 11.14 9.38
CA GLU A 124 -12.27 10.91 10.22
C GLU A 124 -13.48 10.40 9.43
N VAL A 125 -13.34 10.25 8.11
CA VAL A 125 -14.26 9.51 7.26
C VAL A 125 -14.06 8.03 7.55
N TYR A 126 -14.91 7.50 8.42
CA TYR A 126 -15.04 6.06 8.63
C TYR A 126 -15.34 5.39 7.28
N VAL A 127 -14.30 4.93 6.58
CA VAL A 127 -14.50 4.10 5.40
C VAL A 127 -15.05 2.78 5.93
N THR A 128 -16.37 2.66 5.91
CA THR A 128 -17.10 1.49 6.42
C THR A 128 -16.52 0.19 5.86
N SER A 129 -16.02 0.19 4.62
CA SER A 129 -15.34 -0.96 4.03
C SER A 129 -14.06 -1.37 4.76
N LEU A 130 -13.21 -0.47 5.26
CA LEU A 130 -11.98 -0.85 5.98
C LEU A 130 -12.26 -1.53 7.32
N SER A 131 -13.42 -1.27 7.92
CA SER A 131 -13.85 -1.97 9.14
C SER A 131 -14.11 -3.46 8.94
N SER A 132 -14.22 -3.92 7.68
CA SER A 132 -14.35 -5.35 7.34
C SER A 132 -13.03 -6.13 7.46
N ILE A 133 -11.89 -5.45 7.52
CA ILE A 133 -10.57 -6.10 7.66
C ILE A 133 -10.37 -6.46 9.14
N THR A 134 -10.22 -7.75 9.42
CA THR A 134 -10.01 -8.25 10.78
C THR A 134 -8.62 -7.88 11.32
N GLU A 135 -8.45 -7.85 12.65
CA GLU A 135 -7.13 -7.61 13.26
C GLU A 135 -6.07 -8.61 12.78
N GLN A 136 -6.46 -9.88 12.59
CA GLN A 136 -5.56 -10.92 12.07
C GLN A 136 -5.13 -10.60 10.64
N GLN A 137 -6.05 -10.19 9.76
CA GLN A 137 -5.71 -9.79 8.39
C GLN A 137 -4.78 -8.57 8.38
N TRP A 138 -5.05 -7.59 9.24
CA TRP A 138 -4.15 -6.45 9.42
C TRP A 138 -2.74 -6.90 9.81
N TRP A 139 -2.63 -7.72 10.86
CA TRP A 139 -1.34 -8.22 11.33
C TRP A 139 -0.60 -9.03 10.27
N ASP A 140 -1.29 -9.93 9.57
CA ASP A 140 -0.71 -10.73 8.49
C ASP A 140 -0.17 -9.87 7.36
N MET A 141 -0.88 -8.81 6.99
CA MET A 141 -0.41 -7.86 5.99
C MET A 141 0.80 -7.05 6.48
N MET A 142 0.81 -6.59 7.74
CA MET A 142 1.96 -5.87 8.32
C MET A 142 3.22 -6.73 8.29
N ARG A 143 3.14 -7.99 8.74
CA ARG A 143 4.28 -8.92 8.70
C ARG A 143 4.82 -9.12 7.29
N ARG A 144 3.93 -9.30 6.31
CA ARG A 144 4.30 -9.46 4.90
C ARG A 144 4.91 -8.19 4.31
N ALA A 145 4.41 -7.00 4.69
CA ALA A 145 4.97 -5.73 4.28
C ALA A 145 6.41 -5.55 4.80
N TRP A 146 6.66 -5.82 6.08
CA TRP A 146 8.03 -5.77 6.66
C TRP A 146 8.97 -6.76 6.01
N PHE A 147 8.49 -7.97 5.75
CA PHE A 147 9.27 -8.95 5.01
C PHE A 147 9.66 -8.42 3.63
N MET A 148 8.75 -7.76 2.90
CA MET A 148 9.11 -7.22 1.58
C MET A 148 10.08 -6.08 1.60
N VAL A 149 9.89 -5.19 2.54
CA VAL A 149 10.79 -4.08 2.80
C VAL A 149 12.22 -4.62 2.95
N ARG A 150 12.42 -5.74 3.64
CA ARG A 150 13.74 -6.38 3.75
C ARG A 150 14.29 -6.97 2.44
N TYR A 151 13.46 -7.71 1.69
CA TYR A 151 13.94 -8.60 0.62
C TYR A 151 13.79 -8.07 -0.80
N SER A 152 13.26 -6.85 -0.99
CA SER A 152 12.93 -6.36 -2.33
C SER A 152 13.47 -4.96 -2.62
N ASP A 153 13.66 -4.70 -3.91
CA ASP A 153 13.95 -3.37 -4.46
C ASP A 153 12.76 -2.40 -4.32
N VAL A 154 11.70 -2.75 -3.59
CA VAL A 154 10.59 -1.84 -3.31
C VAL A 154 11.10 -0.58 -2.62
N ILE A 155 12.13 -0.65 -1.78
CA ILE A 155 12.72 0.55 -1.15
C ILE A 155 13.70 1.29 -2.09
N GLY A 156 13.78 0.90 -3.37
CA GLY A 156 14.55 1.64 -4.38
C GLY A 156 14.03 3.06 -4.62
N SER A 157 12.76 3.35 -4.28
CA SER A 157 12.16 4.68 -4.36
C SER A 157 12.14 5.38 -3.00
N ALA A 158 12.55 6.66 -2.97
CA ALA A 158 12.50 7.51 -1.76
C ALA A 158 11.10 7.52 -1.12
N HIS A 159 10.04 7.47 -1.94
CA HIS A 159 8.65 7.51 -1.44
C HIS A 159 8.21 6.24 -0.70
N ASN A 160 8.85 5.10 -1.01
CA ASN A 160 8.60 3.87 -0.27
C ASN A 160 9.34 3.90 1.08
N VAL A 161 10.49 4.60 1.16
CA VAL A 161 11.17 4.89 2.43
C VAL A 161 10.34 5.84 3.30
N GLU A 162 9.81 6.92 2.72
CA GLU A 162 8.97 7.92 3.40
C GLU A 162 7.72 7.33 4.03
N PHE A 163 7.25 6.19 3.51
CA PHE A 163 6.11 5.47 4.06
C PHE A 163 6.43 4.67 5.34
N LEU A 164 7.70 4.34 5.60
CA LEU A 164 8.07 3.47 6.73
C LEU A 164 7.59 3.97 8.11
N PRO A 165 7.59 5.28 8.44
CA PRO A 165 7.01 5.76 9.69
C PRO A 165 5.51 5.46 9.81
N VAL A 166 4.76 5.54 8.71
CA VAL A 166 3.34 5.19 8.70
C VAL A 166 3.17 3.69 8.91
N LEU A 167 4.00 2.87 8.26
CA LEU A 167 4.01 1.42 8.48
C LEU A 167 4.34 1.06 9.94
N VAL A 168 5.26 1.78 10.57
CA VAL A 168 5.59 1.64 12.00
C VAL A 168 4.36 1.84 12.87
N GLU A 169 3.63 2.95 12.69
CA GLU A 169 2.43 3.24 13.48
C GLU A 169 1.34 2.19 13.27
N GLY A 170 1.12 1.78 12.01
CA GLY A 170 0.22 0.68 11.69
C GLY A 170 0.62 -0.63 12.39
N THR A 171 1.91 -0.94 12.41
CA THR A 171 2.44 -2.17 13.02
C THR A 171 2.25 -2.16 14.53
N LYS A 172 2.55 -1.05 15.21
CA LYS A 172 2.35 -0.90 16.65
C LYS A 172 0.90 -1.19 17.06
N LYS A 173 -0.07 -0.77 16.24
CA LYS A 173 -1.50 -0.94 16.50
C LYS A 173 -1.96 -2.40 16.49
N TYR A 174 -1.36 -3.26 15.66
CA TYR A 174 -1.85 -4.63 15.45
C TYR A 174 -0.91 -5.72 15.98
N MET A 175 0.31 -5.38 16.42
CA MET A 175 1.26 -6.38 16.90
C MET A 175 0.89 -6.98 18.27
N HIS A 176 -0.17 -6.52 18.95
CA HIS A 176 -0.64 -7.10 20.22
C HIS A 176 -1.09 -8.55 20.13
N ILE A 177 -1.49 -9.01 18.94
CA ILE A 177 -1.83 -10.40 18.66
C ILE A 177 -0.66 -11.22 18.11
N ALA A 178 0.54 -10.65 18.01
CA ALA A 178 1.70 -11.31 17.44
C ALA A 178 2.17 -12.50 18.28
N LEU A 179 2.60 -13.56 17.59
CA LEU A 179 3.27 -14.69 18.22
C LEU A 179 4.74 -14.36 18.49
N LYS A 180 5.35 -15.06 19.46
CA LYS A 180 6.75 -14.86 19.86
C LYS A 180 7.72 -14.83 18.67
N PHE A 181 7.66 -15.86 17.81
CA PHE A 181 8.56 -15.98 16.65
C PHE A 181 8.33 -14.88 15.61
N GLU A 182 7.14 -14.30 15.55
CA GLU A 182 6.81 -13.21 14.62
C GLU A 182 7.41 -11.89 15.09
N LEU A 183 7.39 -11.64 16.40
CA LEU A 183 8.08 -10.49 17.01
C LEU A 183 9.59 -10.60 16.82
N GLU A 184 10.18 -11.79 17.03
CA GLU A 184 11.61 -12.04 16.78
C GLU A 184 11.98 -11.74 15.33
N ARG A 185 11.16 -12.21 14.38
CA ARG A 185 11.36 -11.94 12.94
C ARG A 185 11.21 -10.45 12.62
N LEU A 186 10.18 -9.79 13.14
CA LEU A 186 9.97 -8.35 12.95
C LEU A 186 11.18 -7.54 13.45
N ILE A 187 11.69 -7.86 14.65
CA ILE A 187 12.89 -7.19 15.19
C ILE A 187 14.08 -7.36 14.25
N SER A 188 14.32 -8.59 13.75
CA SER A 188 15.39 -8.84 12.78
C SER A 188 15.19 -8.05 11.48
N ASP A 189 13.97 -8.02 10.94
CA ASP A 189 13.67 -7.33 9.69
C ASP A 189 13.88 -5.81 9.83
N VAL A 190 13.45 -5.24 10.97
CA VAL A 190 13.63 -3.83 11.30
C VAL A 190 15.10 -3.48 11.55
N ASP A 191 15.86 -4.32 12.26
CA ASP A 191 17.28 -4.08 12.52
C ASP A 191 18.12 -4.06 11.24
N ASP A 192 17.87 -4.99 10.32
CA ASP A 192 18.55 -5.03 9.02
C ASP A 192 18.21 -3.78 8.19
N LEU A 193 16.95 -3.35 8.22
CA LEU A 193 16.52 -2.17 7.48
C LEU A 193 17.08 -0.87 8.06
N ILE A 194 17.15 -0.73 9.39
CA ILE A 194 17.80 0.42 10.04
C ILE A 194 19.24 0.57 9.52
N ARG A 195 20.01 -0.53 9.51
CA ARG A 195 21.39 -0.52 9.00
C ARG A 195 21.44 -0.12 7.53
N TRP A 196 20.53 -0.65 6.71
CA TRP A 196 20.44 -0.32 5.29
C TRP A 196 20.13 1.17 5.07
N VAL A 197 19.13 1.73 5.76
CA VAL A 197 18.75 3.14 5.65
C VAL A 197 19.89 4.03 6.19
N GLU A 198 20.53 3.62 7.28
CA GLU A 198 21.68 4.32 7.84
C GLU A 198 22.87 4.34 6.87
N SER A 199 23.05 3.31 6.03
CA SER A 199 24.12 3.26 5.03
C SER A 199 23.91 4.14 3.80
N ARG A 200 22.73 4.77 3.64
CA ARG A 200 22.41 5.63 2.49
C ARG A 200 22.46 7.11 2.87
N ASP A 201 23.43 7.83 2.31
CA ASP A 201 23.72 9.23 2.66
C ASP A 201 22.72 10.27 2.13
N LEU A 202 21.77 9.91 1.26
CA LEU A 202 20.98 10.87 0.45
C LEU A 202 19.46 10.83 0.66
N LEU A 203 18.97 10.36 1.81
CA LEU A 203 17.52 10.35 2.09
C LEU A 203 17.12 11.57 2.93
N GLU A 204 16.35 12.50 2.34
CA GLU A 204 15.89 13.76 2.97
C GLU A 204 15.08 13.56 4.26
N HIS A 205 14.66 12.32 4.55
CA HIS A 205 13.91 11.96 5.76
C HIS A 205 14.55 10.82 6.57
N ARG A 206 15.83 10.54 6.35
CA ARG A 206 16.58 9.43 6.95
C ARG A 206 16.43 9.36 8.47
N GLU A 207 16.69 10.46 9.16
CA GLU A 207 16.70 10.51 10.63
C GLU A 207 15.31 10.15 11.19
N ARG A 208 14.26 10.84 10.73
CA ARG A 208 12.88 10.56 11.11
C ARG A 208 12.48 9.11 10.86
N VAL A 209 12.87 8.55 9.72
CA VAL A 209 12.56 7.16 9.35
C VAL A 209 13.28 6.17 10.27
N VAL A 210 14.56 6.39 10.51
CA VAL A 210 15.39 5.57 11.40
C VAL A 210 14.86 5.62 12.83
N ASP A 211 14.47 6.79 13.32
CA ASP A 211 13.95 6.96 14.68
C ASP A 211 12.62 6.22 14.88
N ALA A 212 11.69 6.32 13.92
CA ALA A 212 10.44 5.57 13.96
C ALA A 212 10.70 4.05 14.02
N MET A 213 11.64 3.55 13.21
CA MET A 213 12.00 2.13 13.22
C MET A 213 12.69 1.70 14.52
N LYS A 214 13.57 2.54 15.08
CA LYS A 214 14.20 2.29 16.39
C LYS A 214 13.16 2.22 17.49
N GLU A 215 12.15 3.08 17.44
CA GLU A 215 11.03 3.05 18.36
C GLU A 215 10.22 1.75 18.21
N LEU A 216 9.83 1.36 16.99
CA LEU A 216 9.15 0.08 16.75
C LEU A 216 9.91 -1.10 17.34
N ARG A 217 11.23 -1.12 17.13
CA ARG A 217 12.11 -2.16 17.68
C ARG A 217 12.07 -2.22 19.19
N VAL A 218 12.07 -1.07 19.88
CA VAL A 218 11.96 -1.03 21.35
C VAL A 218 10.63 -1.62 21.80
N VAL A 219 9.52 -1.17 21.21
CA VAL A 219 8.19 -1.67 21.59
C VAL A 219 8.06 -3.17 21.31
N ALA A 220 8.56 -3.65 20.17
CA ALA A 220 8.56 -5.08 19.83
C ALA A 220 9.39 -5.91 20.82
N LYS A 221 10.54 -5.41 21.29
CA LYS A 221 11.37 -6.07 22.32
C LYS A 221 10.65 -6.13 23.67
N ASP A 222 10.00 -5.05 24.08
CA ASP A 222 9.23 -5.02 25.33
C ASP A 222 8.07 -6.01 25.30
N MET A 223 7.42 -6.15 24.13
CA MET A 223 6.40 -7.16 23.91
C MET A 223 6.95 -8.58 23.93
N LEU A 224 8.08 -8.83 23.27
CA LEU A 224 8.74 -10.12 23.24
C LEU A 224 9.15 -10.59 24.65
N ALA A 225 9.60 -9.67 25.50
CA ALA A 225 9.96 -9.96 26.89
C ALA A 225 8.80 -10.53 27.72
N LYS A 226 7.54 -10.23 27.34
CA LYS A 226 6.34 -10.76 28.03
C LYS A 226 6.15 -12.27 27.82
N PHE A 227 6.74 -12.86 26.78
CA PHE A 227 6.70 -14.31 26.52
C PHE A 227 7.76 -15.10 27.32
N SER A 228 8.64 -14.42 28.04
CA SER A 228 9.70 -15.05 28.86
C SER A 228 9.36 -15.08 30.36
N ARG A 229 8.14 -14.67 30.72
CA ARG A 229 7.58 -14.71 32.07
C ARG A 229 6.48 -15.75 32.14
#